data_AF-A0A2X1NDC1-F1
#
_entry.id   AF-A0A2X1NDC1-F1
#
_cell.length_a   1.000
_cell.length_b   1.000
_cell.length_c   1.000
_cell.angle_alpha   90.00
_cell.angle_beta   90.00
_cell.angle_gamma   90.00
#
_symmetry.space_group_name_H-M   'P 1'
#
loop_
_entity.id
_entity.type
_entity.pdbx_description
1 polymer ?
#
loop_
_entity_poly.entity_id
_entity_poly.type
_entity_poly.pdbx_seq_one_letter_code
_entity_poly.pdbx_strand_id
1 'polypeptide(L)' 'MCEGYVYNSIGIVTYLNPFIGHHNGDIVGKICAETGKSVREVVLERGLLTEAELDDIFSVQNLMHPAYKAKRYTDESEQ' A
#
# COMPACT_ATOMS: atom_id res chain seq x y z
N MET A 1 1.70 11.33 18.46
CA MET A 1 0.47 10.52 18.45
C MET A 1 -0.34 10.72 17.15
N CYS A 2 0.34 10.77 15.99
CA CYS A 2 -0.31 10.99 14.68
C CYS A 2 0.04 9.88 13.67
N GLU A 3 1.18 9.22 13.84
CA GLU A 3 1.69 8.20 12.92
C GLU A 3 0.78 6.96 12.85
N GLY A 4 0.27 6.48 14.00
CA GLY A 4 -0.60 5.31 14.04
C GLY A 4 -1.94 5.47 13.32
N TYR A 5 -2.46 6.70 13.18
CA TYR A 5 -3.69 6.95 12.43
C TYR A 5 -3.48 6.93 10.92
N VAL A 6 -2.29 7.36 10.47
CA VAL A 6 -1.93 7.34 9.05
C VAL A 6 -1.77 5.90 8.58
N TYR A 7 -1.05 5.08 9.34
CA TYR A 7 -0.78 3.68 8.97
C TYR A 7 -2.03 2.76 9.05
N ASN A 8 -3.01 3.09 9.89
CA ASN A 8 -4.27 2.35 9.99
C ASN A 8 -5.40 2.92 9.12
N SER A 9 -5.18 4.03 8.42
CA SER A 9 -6.21 4.59 7.55
C SER A 9 -6.30 3.82 6.25
N ILE A 10 -7.51 3.39 5.88
CA ILE A 10 -7.80 2.76 4.58
C ILE A 10 -7.31 3.64 3.42
N GLY A 11 -7.35 4.97 3.58
CA GLY A 11 -6.91 5.93 2.58
C GLY A 11 -5.43 5.85 2.21
N ILE A 12 -4.59 5.18 3.01
CA ILE A 12 -3.18 4.98 2.67
C ILE A 12 -2.99 4.02 1.48
N VAL A 13 -4.02 3.25 1.11
CA VAL A 13 -3.99 2.37 -0.05
C VAL A 13 -3.72 3.13 -1.36
N THR A 14 -4.21 4.37 -1.47
CA THR A 14 -3.97 5.23 -2.65
C THR A 14 -2.49 5.50 -2.86
N TYR A 15 -1.71 5.53 -1.76
CA TYR A 15 -0.27 5.68 -1.80
C TYR A 15 0.44 4.42 -2.31
N LEU A 16 -0.21 3.26 -2.20
CA LEU A 16 0.29 1.97 -2.69
C LEU A 16 -0.09 1.71 -4.14
N ASN A 17 -1.16 2.31 -4.68
CA ASN A 17 -1.56 2.18 -6.10
C ASN A 17 -0.39 2.26 -7.11
N PRO A 18 0.59 3.17 -6.96
CA PRO A 18 1.77 3.17 -7.84
C PRO A 18 2.67 1.91 -7.80
N PHE A 19 2.64 1.19 -6.68
CA PHE A 19 3.47 0.02 -6.39
C PHE A 19 2.76 -1.30 -6.66
N ILE A 20 1.45 -1.35 -6.43
CA ILE A 20 0.64 -2.57 -6.56
C ILE A 20 -0.36 -2.48 -7.72
N GLY A 21 -0.51 -1.32 -8.35
CA GLY A 21 -1.54 -1.05 -9.36
C GLY A 21 -2.87 -0.60 -8.74
N HIS A 22 -3.66 0.14 -9.52
CA HIS A 22 -4.98 0.63 -9.07
C HIS A 22 -5.93 -0.52 -8.76
N HIS A 23 -5.94 -1.57 -9.58
CA HIS A 23 -6.79 -2.75 -9.39
C HIS A 23 -6.55 -3.45 -8.04
N ASN A 24 -5.28 -3.73 -7.72
CA ASN A 24 -4.94 -4.33 -6.43
C ASN A 24 -5.22 -3.37 -5.26
N GLY A 25 -5.02 -2.06 -5.47
CA GLY A 25 -5.39 -1.03 -4.49
C GLY A 25 -6.88 -1.06 -4.12
N ASP A 26 -7.77 -1.10 -5.11
CA ASP A 26 -9.22 -1.23 -4.88
C ASP A 26 -9.58 -2.49 -4.09
N ILE A 27 -8.98 -3.63 -4.47
CA ILE A 27 -9.22 -4.91 -3.78
C ILE A 27 -8.76 -4.85 -2.33
N VAL A 28 -7.56 -4.31 -2.08
CA VAL A 28 -7.01 -4.15 -0.73
C VAL A 28 -7.93 -3.24 0.10
N GLY A 29 -8.34 -2.10 -0.44
CA GLY A 29 -9.24 -1.16 0.24
C GLY A 29 -10.57 -1.80 0.61
N LYS A 30 -11.16 -2.58 -0.30
CA LYS A 30 -12.40 -3.33 -0.06
C LYS A 30 -12.25 -4.34 1.08
N ILE A 31 -11.16 -5.12 1.10
CA ILE A 31 -10.91 -6.11 2.15
C ILE A 31 -10.70 -5.44 3.50
N CYS A 32 -9.96 -4.32 3.55
CA CYS A 32 -9.79 -3.56 4.78
C CYS A 32 -11.13 -3.08 5.33
N ALA A 33 -12.04 -2.61 4.45
CA ALA A 33 -13.39 -2.20 4.84
C ALA A 33 -14.28 -3.35 5.30
N GLU A 34 -14.19 -4.53 4.66
CA GLU A 34 -15.01 -5.71 5.00
C GLU A 34 -14.52 -6.44 6.26
N THR A 35 -13.19 -6.51 6.46
CA THR A 35 -12.58 -7.31 7.53
C THR A 35 -12.11 -6.48 8.73
N GLY A 36 -11.96 -5.17 8.57
CA GLY A 36 -11.36 -4.29 9.57
C GLY A 36 -9.84 -4.47 9.71
N LYS A 37 -9.19 -5.28 8.86
CA LYS A 37 -7.73 -5.43 8.84
C LYS A 37 -7.06 -4.16 8.32
N SER A 38 -5.82 -3.95 8.72
CA SER A 38 -5.02 -2.84 8.22
C SER A 38 -4.55 -3.10 6.78
N VAL A 39 -4.29 -2.01 6.03
CA VAL A 39 -3.76 -2.09 4.66
C VAL A 39 -2.45 -2.89 4.62
N ARG A 40 -1.57 -2.70 5.62
CA ARG A 40 -0.30 -3.43 5.76
C ARG A 40 -0.53 -4.94 5.82
N GLU A 41 -1.46 -5.40 6.66
CA GLU A 41 -1.77 -6.82 6.80
C GLU A 41 -2.28 -7.42 5.49
N VAL A 42 -3.26 -6.77 4.86
CA VAL A 42 -3.86 -7.28 3.62
C VAL A 42 -2.85 -7.35 2.47
N VAL A 43 -1.96 -6.37 2.38
CA VAL A 43 -0.90 -6.32 1.34
C VAL A 43 0.13 -7.44 1.55
N LEU A 44 0.52 -7.70 2.80
CA LEU A 44 1.44 -8.78 3.16
C LEU A 44 0.80 -10.15 2.95
N GLU A 45 -0.45 -10.34 3.37
CA GLU A 45 -1.21 -11.59 3.17
C GLU A 45 -1.36 -11.93 1.68
N ARG A 46 -1.49 -10.91 0.83
CA ARG A 46 -1.58 -11.07 -0.62
C ARG A 46 -0.24 -11.19 -1.33
N GLY A 47 0.88 -10.97 -0.62
CA GLY A 47 2.22 -11.00 -1.20
C GLY A 47 2.47 -9.89 -2.24
N LEU A 48 1.72 -8.78 -2.17
CA LEU A 48 1.85 -7.67 -3.12
C LEU A 48 3.13 -6.86 -2.88
N LEU A 49 3.50 -6.70 -1.61
CA LEU A 49 4.73 -6.04 -1.16
C LEU A 49 5.31 -6.81 0.02
N THR A 50 6.60 -6.64 0.25
CA THR A 50 7.27 -7.17 1.44
C THR A 50 7.19 -6.18 2.60
N GLU A 51 7.45 -6.65 3.82
CA GLU A 51 7.51 -5.76 4.99
C GLU A 51 8.55 -4.66 4.82
N ALA A 52 9.70 -4.96 4.20
CA ALA A 52 10.76 -4.00 3.96
C ALA A 52 10.35 -2.92 2.95
N GLU A 53 9.66 -3.30 1.87
CA GLU A 53 9.12 -2.34 0.89
C GLU A 53 8.06 -1.44 1.54
N LEU A 54 7.15 -2.02 2.33
CA LEU A 54 6.15 -1.25 3.07
C LEU A 54 6.79 -0.27 4.06
N ASP A 55 7.85 -0.67 4.75
CA ASP A 55 8.57 0.19 5.69
C ASP A 55 9.30 1.36 4.98
N ASP A 56 9.94 1.12 3.84
CA ASP A 56 10.54 2.19 3.03
C ASP A 56 9.46 3.15 2.48
N ILE A 57 8.36 2.60 1.95
CA ILE A 57 7.24 3.38 1.39
C ILE A 57 6.59 4.25 2.46
N PHE A 58 6.38 3.69 3.66
CA PHE A 58 5.74 4.37 4.79
C PHE A 58 6.71 5.13 5.69
N SER A 59 8.00 5.15 5.36
CA SER A 59 8.98 5.96 6.08
C SER A 59 8.58 7.44 6.05
N VAL A 60 8.74 8.13 7.18
CA VAL A 60 8.38 9.56 7.34
C VAL A 60 9.01 10.43 6.24
N GLN A 61 10.24 10.12 5.84
CA GLN A 61 10.95 10.78 4.74
C GLN A 61 10.19 10.64 3.41
N ASN A 62 9.72 9.43 3.11
CA ASN A 62 9.00 9.14 1.88
C ASN A 62 7.58 9.72 1.90
N LEU A 63 6.89 9.66 3.04
CA LEU A 63 5.57 10.29 3.20
C LEU A 63 5.62 11.82 3.05
N MET A 64 6.67 12.48 3.55
CA MET A 64 6.87 13.93 3.35
C MET A 64 7.33 14.28 1.93
N HIS A 65 8.15 13.41 1.33
CA HIS A 65 8.67 13.58 -0.02
C HIS A 65 8.43 12.31 -0.83
N PRO A 66 7.23 12.13 -1.41
CA PRO A 66 6.89 10.93 -2.18
C PRO A 66 7.92 10.70 -3.28
N ALA A 67 8.84 9.77 -3.03
CA ALA A 67 9.83 9.34 -3.98
C ALA A 67 9.36 8.01 -4.55
N TYR A 68 9.15 7.98 -5.86
CA TYR A 68 8.75 6.78 -6.57
C TYR A 68 9.95 5.85 -6.71
N LYS A 69 10.30 5.13 -5.63
CA LYS A 69 11.53 4.33 -5.54
C LYS A 69 11.39 2.91 -6.05
N ALA A 70 10.18 2.36 -6.10
CA ALA A 70 9.99 1.00 -6.61
C ALA A 70 9.95 0.96 -8.14
N LYS A 71 10.35 -0.19 -8.69
CA LYS A 71 10.08 -0.53 -10.10
C LYS A 71 8.58 -0.34 -10.34
N ARG A 72 8.22 0.45 -11.37
CA ARG A 72 6.82 0.61 -11.78
C ARG A 72 6.21 -0.78 -11.92
N TYR A 73 5.11 -1.03 -11.22
CA TYR A 73 4.32 -2.23 -11.46
C TYR A 73 3.75 -2.10 -12.86
N THR A 74 4.38 -2.76 -13.83
CA THR A 74 3.79 -3.01 -15.13
C THR A 74 2.80 -4.13 -14.91
N ASP A 75 1.52 -3.81 -15.01
CA ASP A 75 0.49 -4.84 -15.14
C ASP A 75 0.75 -5.56 -16.48
N GLU A 76 1.62 -6.58 -16.46
CA GLU A 76 1.84 -7.47 -17.61
C GLU A 76 0.73 -8.53 -17.69
N SER A 77 -0.43 -8.31 -17.06
CA SER A 77 -1.52 -9.28 -16.92
C SER A 77 -2.81 -8.90 -17.63
N GLU A 78 -2.82 -7.84 -18.45
CA GLU A 78 -3.88 -7.60 -19.42
C GLU A 78 -3.38 -7.94 -20.84
N GLN A 79 -3.43 -9.23 -21.19
CA GLN A 79 -3.47 -9.69 -22.58
C GLN A 79 -4.68 -10.59 -22.81
#